data_AF-A0A0K2T9U7-F1
#
_entry.id   AF-A0A0K2T9U7-F1
#
_cell.length_a   1.000
_cell.length_b   1.000
_cell.length_c   1.000
_cell.angle_alpha   90.00
_cell.angle_beta   90.00
_cell.angle_gamma   90.00
#
_symmetry.space_group_name_H-M   'P 1'
#
loop_
_entity.id
_entity.type
_entity.pdbx_description
1 polymer ?
#
loop_
_entity_poly.entity_id
_entity_poly.type
_entity_poly.pdbx_seq_one_letter_code
_entity_poly.pdbx_strand_id
1 'polypeptide(L)'
;KRKKHKKNKKTEDDDVKALPDTTGSEQISNNSSNESSSSTSPNQPRLGELIGQTVDSCMMEDGKTMCVGDVVWGKTEEFPWWPGKVTDIYLNPDASGDIQPEAKVTWYTYQNDIVSSLLRRAHIKPFRESYQDCFSKTQDAQTYKEAVEAASEELRLKTVSNQPLSSPRPIDCQT
;
A
#
# COMPACT_ATOMS: atom_id res chain seq x y z
N LYS A 1 -32.04 -4.44 52.23
CA LYS A 1 -32.07 -2.96 52.03
C LYS A 1 -32.20 -2.69 50.52
N ARG A 2 -33.26 -1.96 50.10
CA ARG A 2 -33.52 -1.30 48.77
C ARG A 2 -33.44 -2.22 47.53
N LYS A 3 -34.50 -2.74 46.89
CA LYS A 3 -35.70 -2.17 46.22
C LYS A 3 -35.43 -1.03 45.23
N LYS A 4 -35.69 -1.30 43.94
CA LYS A 4 -36.51 -0.57 42.90
C LYS A 4 -35.86 -0.75 41.51
N HIS A 5 -36.41 -1.53 40.57
CA HIS A 5 -37.48 -1.17 39.61
C HIS A 5 -37.34 0.24 39.03
N LYS A 6 -37.21 0.39 37.69
CA LYS A 6 -38.23 1.02 36.83
C LYS A 6 -37.85 1.02 35.34
N LYS A 7 -38.68 0.33 34.56
CA LYS A 7 -38.92 0.46 33.11
C LYS A 7 -39.41 1.88 32.78
N ASN A 8 -39.05 2.42 31.61
CA ASN A 8 -39.74 3.49 30.86
C ASN A 8 -38.95 3.75 29.56
N LYS A 9 -39.48 4.26 28.45
CA LYS A 9 -40.77 4.20 27.72
C LYS A 9 -40.50 5.07 26.47
N LYS A 10 -40.86 4.52 25.30
CA LYS A 10 -41.07 5.11 23.96
C LYS A 10 -41.46 6.60 23.92
N THR A 11 -40.95 7.36 22.92
CA THR A 11 -41.75 8.28 22.06
C THR A 11 -41.04 8.55 20.71
N GLU A 12 -41.84 8.56 19.65
CA GLU A 12 -41.58 9.02 18.27
C GLU A 12 -41.87 10.54 18.12
N ASP A 13 -41.67 11.05 16.90
CA ASP A 13 -42.22 12.26 16.24
C ASP A 13 -41.53 13.64 16.36
N ASP A 14 -41.14 14.08 15.15
CA ASP A 14 -41.48 15.34 14.45
C ASP A 14 -40.77 16.69 14.67
N ASP A 15 -40.69 17.37 13.52
CA ASP A 15 -40.65 18.81 13.27
C ASP A 15 -39.31 19.56 13.44
N VAL A 16 -38.65 19.84 12.30
CA VAL A 16 -37.69 20.96 12.21
C VAL A 16 -38.10 21.89 11.07
N LYS A 17 -38.92 22.88 11.44
CA LYS A 17 -39.24 24.05 10.63
C LYS A 17 -38.58 25.30 11.24
N ALA A 18 -38.05 26.12 10.33
CA ALA A 18 -37.84 27.57 10.40
C ALA A 18 -36.44 28.12 10.75
N LEU A 19 -36.07 29.07 9.87
CA LEU A 19 -34.94 29.99 9.79
C LEU A 19 -34.89 30.98 10.97
N PRO A 20 -33.81 31.77 11.13
CA PRO A 20 -33.80 33.11 10.50
C PRO A 20 -32.45 33.64 9.98
N ASP A 21 -32.57 34.58 9.03
CA ASP A 21 -31.61 35.53 8.46
C ASP A 21 -30.44 36.02 9.33
N THR A 22 -29.27 36.19 8.71
CA THR A 22 -28.35 37.32 8.99
C THR A 22 -27.54 37.67 7.74
N THR A 23 -28.05 38.66 7.00
CA THR A 23 -27.36 39.79 6.34
C THR A 23 -25.83 39.86 6.48
N GLY A 24 -25.13 40.03 5.34
CA GLY A 24 -23.75 40.53 5.36
C GLY A 24 -23.00 40.50 4.03
N SER A 25 -23.33 41.45 3.14
CA SER A 25 -22.41 42.16 2.23
C SER A 25 -21.62 41.39 1.15
N GLU A 26 -22.01 41.67 -0.10
CA GLU A 26 -21.19 41.55 -1.31
C GLU A 26 -19.91 42.40 -1.22
N GLN A 27 -18.86 42.00 -1.96
CA GLN A 27 -18.06 42.79 -2.92
C GLN A 27 -16.66 42.15 -3.13
N ILE A 28 -16.08 42.44 -4.30
CA ILE A 28 -14.66 42.26 -4.74
C ILE A 28 -14.43 41.14 -5.78
N SER A 29 -14.83 41.45 -7.01
CA SER A 29 -13.96 41.73 -8.19
C SER A 29 -12.54 41.12 -8.29
N ASN A 30 -12.31 40.53 -9.46
CA ASN A 30 -11.12 40.65 -10.35
C ASN A 30 -9.90 39.71 -10.20
N ASN A 31 -9.82 38.82 -11.21
CA ASN A 31 -8.75 38.62 -12.21
C ASN A 31 -7.29 38.30 -11.81
N SER A 32 -6.68 37.53 -12.72
CA SER A 32 -5.24 37.34 -12.98
C SER A 32 -4.59 36.18 -12.20
N SER A 33 -4.46 35.01 -12.83
CA SER A 33 -3.38 34.63 -13.77
C SER A 33 -2.09 34.25 -13.06
N ASN A 34 -1.81 32.95 -13.11
CA ASN A 34 -0.49 32.39 -13.02
C ASN A 34 -0.49 31.06 -13.77
N GLU A 35 -0.45 31.20 -15.09
CA GLU A 35 0.31 30.33 -15.98
C GLU A 35 1.62 29.83 -15.33
N SER A 36 1.77 28.50 -15.30
CA SER A 36 3.07 27.84 -15.26
C SER A 36 3.02 26.74 -16.30
N SER A 37 3.41 27.14 -17.50
CA SER A 37 3.63 26.31 -18.66
C SER A 37 4.76 25.32 -18.38
N SER A 38 4.48 24.02 -18.50
CA SER A 38 5.52 23.05 -18.85
C SER A 38 4.93 21.99 -19.77
N SER A 39 5.11 22.24 -21.08
CA SER A 39 5.22 21.23 -22.14
C SER A 39 4.22 20.08 -22.11
N THR A 40 3.09 20.30 -22.79
CA THR A 40 2.23 19.22 -23.29
C THR A 40 3.05 18.34 -24.25
N SER A 41 3.64 17.27 -23.73
CA SER A 41 4.09 16.16 -24.55
C SER A 41 2.84 15.39 -25.00
N PRO A 42 2.64 15.06 -26.29
CA PRO A 42 1.37 14.49 -26.78
C PRO A 42 1.02 13.09 -26.26
N ASN A 43 1.78 12.55 -25.31
CA ASN A 43 1.74 11.13 -24.92
C ASN A 43 1.69 10.89 -23.42
N GLN A 44 1.36 11.89 -22.60
CA GLN A 44 1.12 11.64 -21.18
C GLN A 44 -0.33 11.19 -20.96
N PRO A 45 -0.57 9.96 -20.46
CA PRO A 45 -1.92 9.48 -20.18
C PRO A 45 -2.59 10.41 -19.18
N ARG A 46 -3.86 10.76 -19.44
CA ARG A 46 -4.62 11.58 -18.50
C ARG A 46 -4.81 10.78 -17.21
N LEU A 47 -4.90 11.46 -16.07
CA LEU A 47 -5.07 10.79 -14.77
C LEU A 47 -6.24 9.77 -14.83
N GLY A 48 -7.41 10.15 -15.35
CA GLY A 48 -8.55 9.22 -15.49
C GLY A 48 -8.32 8.01 -16.40
N GLU A 49 -7.30 8.02 -17.25
CA GLU A 49 -6.92 6.89 -18.11
C GLU A 49 -6.03 5.88 -17.38
N LEU A 50 -5.35 6.29 -16.29
CA LEU A 50 -4.47 5.45 -15.48
C LEU A 50 -5.20 4.49 -14.54
N ILE A 51 -6.51 4.66 -14.35
CA ILE A 51 -7.31 3.83 -13.45
C ILE A 51 -7.34 2.38 -13.96
N GLY A 52 -6.96 1.44 -13.11
CA GLY A 52 -6.90 0.01 -13.44
C GLY A 52 -5.67 -0.39 -14.26
N GLN A 53 -4.76 0.53 -14.58
CA GLN A 53 -3.49 0.20 -15.21
C GLN A 53 -2.55 -0.49 -14.20
N THR A 54 -1.72 -1.39 -14.70
CA THR A 54 -0.64 -2.02 -13.94
C THR A 54 0.68 -1.30 -14.17
N VAL A 55 1.45 -1.12 -13.11
CA VAL A 55 2.81 -0.55 -13.16
C VAL A 55 3.84 -1.56 -12.66
N ASP A 56 5.07 -1.47 -13.16
CA ASP A 56 6.15 -2.37 -12.76
C ASP A 56 6.76 -2.00 -11.40
N SER A 57 6.58 -0.75 -10.97
CA SER A 57 7.09 -0.25 -9.68
C SER A 57 6.30 0.94 -9.15
N CYS A 58 6.36 1.14 -7.83
CA CYS A 58 5.85 2.35 -7.17
C CYS A 58 6.63 2.65 -5.88
N MET A 59 6.45 3.86 -5.32
CA MET A 59 7.04 4.22 -4.03
C MET A 59 6.19 3.69 -2.87
N MET A 60 6.84 3.16 -1.84
CA MET A 60 6.28 2.77 -0.54
C MET A 60 6.20 3.98 0.42
N GLU A 61 5.54 3.81 1.57
CA GLU A 61 5.41 4.87 2.59
C GLU A 61 6.75 5.27 3.22
N ASP A 62 7.72 4.36 3.26
CA ASP A 62 9.07 4.59 3.74
C ASP A 62 9.97 5.35 2.74
N GLY A 63 9.43 5.74 1.57
CA GLY A 63 10.15 6.41 0.49
C GLY A 63 10.99 5.47 -0.38
N LYS A 64 10.92 4.16 -0.18
CA LYS A 64 11.62 3.16 -0.98
C LYS A 64 10.77 2.72 -2.18
N THR A 65 11.43 2.29 -3.26
CA THR A 65 10.74 1.74 -4.43
C THR A 65 10.41 0.27 -4.20
N MET A 66 9.14 -0.12 -4.39
CA MET A 66 8.72 -1.51 -4.56
C MET A 66 8.52 -1.81 -6.03
N CYS A 67 9.00 -2.96 -6.47
CA CYS A 67 8.81 -3.46 -7.83
C CYS A 67 7.99 -4.75 -7.82
N VAL A 68 7.41 -5.07 -8.98
CA VAL A 68 6.81 -6.39 -9.21
C VAL A 68 7.84 -7.49 -8.95
N GLY A 69 7.40 -8.52 -8.25
CA GLY A 69 8.18 -9.66 -7.77
C GLY A 69 8.91 -9.41 -6.46
N ASP A 70 8.90 -8.21 -5.88
CA ASP A 70 9.58 -7.95 -4.61
C ASP A 70 8.90 -8.64 -3.45
N VAL A 71 9.72 -9.03 -2.48
CA VAL A 71 9.28 -9.66 -1.23
C VAL A 71 9.00 -8.56 -0.22
N VAL A 72 7.81 -8.56 0.36
CA VAL A 72 7.32 -7.54 1.29
C VAL A 72 6.60 -8.17 2.48
N TRP A 73 6.49 -7.41 3.56
CA TRP A 73 5.56 -7.69 4.65
C TRP A 73 4.23 -7.01 4.34
N GLY A 74 3.16 -7.78 4.34
CA GLY A 74 1.80 -7.26 4.17
C GLY A 74 0.98 -7.50 5.43
N LYS A 75 0.11 -6.56 5.77
CA LYS A 75 -0.85 -6.70 6.87
C LYS A 75 -2.27 -6.74 6.32
N THR A 76 -3.02 -7.77 6.69
CA THR A 76 -4.47 -7.85 6.43
C THR A 76 -5.25 -7.82 7.74
N GLU A 77 -6.58 -7.76 7.65
CA GLU A 77 -7.45 -7.88 8.82
C GLU A 77 -7.37 -9.26 9.48
N GLU A 78 -7.10 -10.30 8.66
CA GLU A 78 -7.07 -11.69 9.11
C GLU A 78 -5.65 -12.17 9.50
N PHE A 79 -4.60 -11.57 8.92
CA PHE A 79 -3.20 -11.95 9.17
C PHE A 79 -2.35 -10.75 9.66
N PRO A 80 -1.75 -10.82 10.87
CA PRO A 80 -0.75 -9.85 11.29
C PRO A 80 0.52 -10.02 10.45
N TRP A 81 1.14 -8.91 10.03
CA TRP A 81 2.35 -8.81 9.19
C TRP A 81 2.91 -10.15 8.67
N TRP A 82 2.39 -10.61 7.53
CA TRP A 82 2.76 -11.86 6.89
C TRP A 82 3.67 -11.60 5.69
N PRO A 83 4.63 -12.48 5.35
CA PRO A 83 5.45 -12.29 4.16
C PRO A 83 4.68 -12.63 2.89
N GLY A 84 4.90 -11.86 1.83
CA GLY A 84 4.32 -12.11 0.52
C GLY A 84 5.14 -11.52 -0.61
N LYS A 85 4.84 -11.96 -1.83
CA LYS A 85 5.44 -11.46 -3.07
C LYS A 85 4.48 -10.55 -3.80
N VAL A 86 4.96 -9.37 -4.18
CA VAL A 86 4.23 -8.48 -5.09
C VAL A 86 4.12 -9.17 -6.46
N THR A 87 2.91 -9.44 -6.95
CA THR A 87 2.72 -9.97 -8.30
C THR A 87 2.37 -8.90 -9.30
N ASP A 88 1.60 -7.90 -8.88
CA ASP A 88 1.11 -6.82 -9.73
C ASP A 88 0.96 -5.55 -8.88
N ILE A 89 1.05 -4.38 -9.50
CA ILE A 89 0.76 -3.10 -8.84
C ILE A 89 -0.27 -2.38 -9.69
N TYR A 90 -1.45 -2.13 -9.14
CA TYR A 90 -2.56 -1.46 -9.82
C TYR A 90 -2.64 0.00 -9.41
N LEU A 91 -3.03 0.86 -10.33
CA LEU A 91 -3.33 2.27 -10.05
C LEU A 91 -4.83 2.43 -9.86
N ASN A 92 -5.27 2.58 -8.61
CA ASN A 92 -6.69 2.70 -8.24
C ASN A 92 -6.96 4.05 -7.56
N PRO A 93 -8.11 4.70 -7.84
CA PRO A 93 -8.49 5.91 -7.12
C PRO A 93 -8.71 5.60 -5.63
N ASP A 94 -8.31 6.53 -4.77
CA ASP A 94 -8.67 6.53 -3.36
C ASP A 94 -9.99 7.28 -3.12
N ALA A 95 -10.36 7.43 -1.84
CA ALA A 95 -11.59 8.14 -1.46
C ALA A 95 -11.56 9.65 -1.81
N SER A 96 -10.37 10.22 -2.03
CA SER A 96 -10.18 11.61 -2.48
C SER A 96 -10.35 11.74 -4.01
N GLY A 97 -10.33 10.62 -4.73
CA GLY A 97 -10.28 10.59 -6.19
C GLY A 97 -8.86 10.67 -6.75
N ASP A 98 -7.85 10.63 -5.89
CA ASP A 98 -6.44 10.60 -6.28
C ASP A 98 -6.02 9.17 -6.62
N ILE A 99 -5.25 9.02 -7.68
CA ILE A 99 -4.77 7.71 -8.11
C ILE A 99 -3.63 7.27 -7.22
N GLN A 100 -3.84 6.14 -6.55
CA GLN A 100 -2.87 5.56 -5.64
C GLN A 100 -2.52 4.12 -6.07
N PRO A 101 -1.25 3.72 -5.93
CA PRO A 101 -0.84 2.36 -6.19
C PRO A 101 -1.37 1.41 -5.11
N GLU A 102 -1.83 0.26 -5.56
CA GLU A 102 -2.32 -0.85 -4.76
C GLU A 102 -1.61 -2.13 -5.22
N ALA A 103 -0.80 -2.71 -4.35
CA ALA A 103 -0.01 -3.87 -4.68
C ALA A 103 -0.84 -5.13 -4.46
N LYS A 104 -0.90 -5.99 -5.46
CA LYS A 104 -1.39 -7.35 -5.30
C LYS A 104 -0.24 -8.20 -4.79
N VAL A 105 -0.42 -8.74 -3.59
CA VAL A 105 0.58 -9.54 -2.90
C VAL A 105 0.07 -10.97 -2.78
N THR A 106 0.85 -11.92 -3.29
CA THR A 106 0.63 -13.35 -3.09
C THR A 106 1.38 -13.81 -1.85
N TRP A 107 0.66 -14.38 -0.90
CA TRP A 107 1.20 -14.81 0.38
C TRP A 107 1.99 -16.11 0.24
N TYR A 108 3.09 -16.22 0.99
CA TYR A 108 3.74 -17.51 1.16
C TYR A 108 2.91 -18.34 2.14
N THR A 109 2.28 -19.41 1.65
CA THR A 109 1.43 -20.31 2.45
C THR A 109 1.98 -21.73 2.43
N TYR A 110 1.55 -22.56 3.38
CA TYR A 110 1.96 -23.97 3.48
C TYR A 110 1.15 -24.90 2.57
N GLN A 111 -0.11 -24.57 2.26
CA GLN A 111 -1.05 -25.50 1.63
C GLN A 111 -1.01 -25.55 0.10
N ASN A 112 0.04 -24.99 -0.53
CA ASN A 112 0.14 -24.83 -1.98
C ASN A 112 -1.04 -24.03 -2.59
N ASP A 113 -1.79 -23.34 -1.72
CA ASP A 113 -2.88 -22.44 -2.09
C ASP A 113 -2.31 -21.07 -2.39
N ILE A 114 -2.60 -20.59 -3.59
CA ILE A 114 -2.23 -19.24 -4.03
C ILE A 114 -3.25 -18.27 -3.45
N VAL A 115 -2.95 -17.73 -2.29
CA VAL A 115 -3.75 -16.68 -1.66
C VAL A 115 -3.13 -15.35 -2.03
N SER A 116 -3.90 -14.45 -2.63
CA SER A 116 -3.44 -13.09 -2.94
C SER A 116 -4.38 -12.04 -2.37
N SER A 117 -3.84 -10.89 -2.01
CA SER A 117 -4.59 -9.76 -1.48
C SER A 117 -4.10 -8.46 -2.08
N LEU A 118 -5.04 -7.52 -2.29
CA LEU A 118 -4.73 -6.16 -2.70
C LEU A 118 -4.47 -5.32 -1.44
N LEU A 119 -3.30 -4.68 -1.41
CA LEU A 119 -2.83 -3.91 -0.26
C LEU A 119 -2.46 -2.50 -0.69
N ARG A 120 -2.90 -1.53 0.12
CA ARG A 120 -2.46 -0.14 0.03
C ARG A 120 -1.03 0.00 0.58
N ARG A 121 -0.34 1.06 0.15
CA ARG A 121 1.03 1.38 0.61
C ARG A 121 1.20 1.37 2.13
N ALA A 122 0.19 1.79 2.89
CA ALA A 122 0.24 1.86 4.36
C ALA A 122 0.24 0.48 5.04
N HIS A 123 -0.17 -0.56 4.33
CA HIS A 123 -0.24 -1.94 4.85
C HIS A 123 0.88 -2.81 4.32
N ILE A 124 1.88 -2.21 3.67
CA ILE A 124 3.02 -2.88 3.08
C ILE A 124 4.29 -2.28 3.68
N LYS A 125 5.23 -3.15 4.02
CA LYS A 125 6.58 -2.78 4.46
C LYS A 125 7.61 -3.59 3.71
N PRO A 126 8.81 -3.05 3.47
CA PRO A 126 9.86 -3.80 2.82
C PRO A 126 10.34 -4.96 3.71
N PHE A 127 10.64 -6.11 3.09
CA PHE A 127 10.91 -7.35 3.84
C PHE A 127 12.16 -7.25 4.73
N ARG A 128 13.26 -6.73 4.19
CA ARG A 128 14.57 -6.74 4.84
C ARG A 128 14.66 -5.75 5.99
N GLU A 129 14.21 -4.52 5.77
CA GLU A 129 14.33 -3.44 6.75
C GLU A 129 13.36 -3.62 7.91
N SER A 130 12.13 -4.02 7.62
CA SER A 130 11.10 -4.22 8.65
C SER A 130 11.08 -5.63 9.22
N TYR A 131 12.10 -6.45 8.97
CA TYR A 131 12.16 -7.82 9.48
C TYR A 131 12.01 -7.85 10.99
N GLN A 132 12.73 -7.00 11.76
CA GLN A 132 12.66 -7.04 13.22
C GLN A 132 11.32 -6.56 13.77
N ASP A 133 10.66 -5.62 13.09
CA ASP A 133 9.39 -5.03 13.52
C ASP A 133 8.19 -5.91 13.18
N CYS A 134 8.25 -6.55 12.00
CA CYS A 134 7.19 -7.40 11.49
C CYS A 134 7.33 -8.85 11.95
N PHE A 135 8.56 -9.30 12.25
CA PHE A 135 8.79 -10.67 12.69
C PHE A 135 8.22 -10.90 14.09
N SER A 136 6.99 -11.41 14.11
CA SER A 136 6.33 -11.79 15.35
C SER A 136 6.85 -13.14 15.84
N LYS A 137 7.71 -13.10 16.86
CA LYS A 137 8.18 -14.32 17.57
C LYS A 137 7.05 -15.07 18.30
N THR A 138 5.89 -14.43 18.49
CA THR A 138 4.76 -15.03 19.18
C THR A 138 3.94 -15.93 18.26
N GLN A 139 4.13 -15.84 16.95
CA GLN A 139 3.59 -16.80 15.99
C GLN A 139 4.56 -17.97 15.87
N ASP A 140 4.57 -18.83 16.88
CA ASP A 140 5.34 -20.08 16.90
C ASP A 140 4.68 -21.19 16.05
N ALA A 141 3.99 -20.79 14.98
CA ALA A 141 3.46 -21.70 13.99
C ALA A 141 4.57 -22.03 13.01
N GLN A 142 4.86 -23.32 12.85
CA GLN A 142 5.81 -23.84 11.86
C GLN A 142 5.56 -23.23 10.46
N THR A 143 4.29 -23.05 10.10
CA THR A 143 3.83 -22.41 8.85
C THR A 143 4.32 -20.97 8.67
N TYR A 144 4.37 -20.17 9.73
CA TYR A 144 4.88 -18.80 9.65
C TYR A 144 6.39 -18.80 9.39
N LYS A 145 7.13 -19.66 10.09
CA LYS A 145 8.58 -19.79 9.90
C LYS A 145 8.92 -20.23 8.47
N GLU A 146 8.19 -21.21 7.94
CA GLU A 146 8.36 -21.68 6.56
C GLU A 146 8.03 -20.58 5.54
N ALA A 147 6.97 -19.80 5.76
CA ALA A 147 6.64 -18.66 4.91
C ALA A 147 7.75 -17.61 4.90
N VAL A 148 8.34 -17.30 6.07
CA VAL A 148 9.45 -16.36 6.20
C VAL A 148 10.74 -16.91 5.58
N GLU A 149 11.00 -18.20 5.70
CA GLU A 149 12.15 -18.87 5.08
C GLU A 149 12.05 -18.85 3.55
N ALA A 150 10.89 -19.24 2.99
CA ALA A 150 10.63 -19.18 1.55
C ALA A 150 10.79 -17.76 0.98
N ALA A 151 10.27 -16.77 1.69
CA ALA A 151 10.42 -15.35 1.34
C ALA A 151 11.91 -14.91 1.37
N SER A 152 12.65 -15.34 2.38
CA SER A 152 14.08 -15.05 2.53
C SER A 152 14.93 -15.69 1.44
N GLU A 153 14.60 -16.93 1.06
CA GLU A 153 15.27 -17.64 -0.02
C GLU A 153 15.04 -16.93 -1.37
N GLU A 154 13.79 -16.57 -1.68
CA GLU A 154 13.48 -15.86 -2.92
C GLU A 154 14.23 -14.51 -3.02
N LEU A 155 14.30 -13.76 -1.92
CA LEU A 155 15.06 -12.51 -1.86
C LEU A 155 16.57 -12.74 -2.12
N ARG A 156 17.12 -13.83 -1.59
CA ARG A 156 18.53 -14.21 -1.82
C ARG A 156 18.78 -14.52 -3.29
N LEU A 157 17.90 -15.27 -3.93
CA LEU A 157 18.00 -15.60 -5.36
C LEU A 157 17.92 -14.35 -6.24
N LYS A 158 17.03 -13.41 -5.92
CA LYS A 158 16.91 -12.12 -6.62
C LYS A 158 18.17 -11.27 -6.54
N THR A 159 18.86 -11.30 -5.39
CA THR A 159 20.12 -10.55 -5.20
C THR A 159 21.25 -11.13 -6.06
N VAL A 160 21.29 -12.47 -6.21
CA VAL A 160 22.31 -13.17 -7.02
C VAL A 160 22.07 -12.94 -8.51
N SER A 161 20.82 -12.90 -8.97
CA SER A 161 20.49 -12.65 -10.39
C SER A 161 20.80 -11.23 -10.86
N ASN A 162 20.92 -10.25 -9.94
CA ASN A 162 21.25 -8.86 -10.27
C ASN A 162 22.74 -8.52 -10.03
N GLN A 163 23.60 -9.52 -9.80
CA GLN A 163 25.04 -9.31 -9.78
C GLN A 163 25.54 -9.13 -11.21
N PRO A 164 26.20 -8.00 -11.56
CA PRO A 164 26.97 -7.95 -12.79
C PRO A 164 28.05 -9.03 -12.69
N LEU A 165 28.05 -9.94 -13.66
CA LEU A 165 29.04 -11.00 -13.83
C LEU A 165 30.44 -10.43 -13.56
N SER A 166 31.14 -10.98 -12.57
CA SER A 166 32.50 -10.60 -12.19
C SER A 166 33.38 -10.33 -13.41
N SER A 167 34.03 -9.16 -13.42
CA SER A 167 35.19 -8.92 -14.30
C SER A 167 36.21 -10.06 -14.13
N PRO A 168 36.76 -10.61 -15.22
CA PRO A 168 37.83 -11.59 -15.12
C PRO A 168 39.05 -10.91 -14.49
N ARG A 169 39.66 -11.57 -13.50
CA ARG A 169 40.89 -11.10 -12.83
C ARG A 169 41.99 -10.88 -13.87
N PRO A 170 42.84 -9.86 -13.71
CA PRO A 170 44.00 -9.69 -14.58
C PRO A 170 44.91 -10.92 -14.42
N ILE A 171 45.25 -11.52 -15.56
CA ILE A 171 46.26 -12.57 -15.64
C ILE A 171 47.60 -11.85 -15.42
N ASP A 172 48.24 -12.11 -14.28
CA ASP A 172 49.63 -11.71 -14.05
C ASP A 172 50.52 -12.42 -15.08
N CYS A 173 50.90 -11.70 -16.13
CA CYS A 173 51.96 -12.12 -17.04
C CYS A 173 53.31 -11.89 -16.35
N GLN A 174 53.79 -12.88 -15.60
CA GLN A 174 55.20 -12.99 -15.25
C GLN A 174 55.92 -13.88 -16.25
N THR A 175 56.75 -13.25 -17.10
CA THR A 175 58.16 -13.56 -17.42
C THR A 175 58.47 -13.10 -18.85
#